data_AF-A0A2E7FJH2-F1
#
_entry.id   AF-A0A2E7FJH2-F1
#
_cell.length_a   1.000
_cell.length_b   1.000
_cell.length_c   1.000
_cell.angle_alpha   90.00
_cell.angle_beta   90.00
_cell.angle_gamma   90.00
#
_symmetry.space_group_name_H-M   'P 1'
#
loop_
_entity.id
_entity.type
_entity.pdbx_description
1 polymer ?
#
loop_
_entity_poly.entity_id
_entity_poly.type
_entity_poly.pdbx_seq_one_letter_code
_entity_poly.pdbx_strand_id
1 'polypeptide(L)'
;MRMLTELAYRLLSSLPPWLRDHSPIIDLRNKLRHWEMLRRTRDLIPAPVYKDSIKNGDFKIVFISPIYNSFPLLALSLMEQTYKNWELLFVHDGPADDLEEIAKAIIARDDRISFIETAERANDWGHTPRQIAFEEIRERGMGDFLVVTNSDNYHVPGYIEKMLEHFDDDAHAVYCDMIHEYYSWRNLETRLEYSFIDCGCVMARSETALKAGWNDNTYEGDWKYIADLIDVCGTQALRKVRATLFIHS
;
A
#
# COMPACT_ATOMS: atom_id res chain seq x y z
N MET A 1 27.22 -8.46 -0.25
CA MET A 1 27.43 -8.64 1.21
C MET A 1 26.37 -9.52 1.91
N ARG A 2 25.16 -9.71 1.36
CA ARG A 2 24.06 -10.54 1.90
C ARG A 2 24.47 -11.97 2.29
N MET A 3 25.39 -12.55 1.52
CA MET A 3 25.82 -13.95 1.63
C MET A 3 26.90 -14.18 2.70
N LEU A 4 27.74 -13.19 3.02
CA LEU A 4 28.94 -13.43 3.82
C LEU A 4 28.66 -13.49 5.33
N THR A 5 27.81 -12.62 5.87
CA THR A 5 27.44 -12.62 7.30
C THR A 5 26.59 -13.82 7.67
N GLU A 6 25.63 -14.20 6.82
CA GLU A 6 24.82 -15.41 7.01
C GLU A 6 25.66 -16.69 6.85
N LEU A 7 26.54 -16.75 5.84
CA LEU A 7 27.44 -17.89 5.65
C LEU A 7 28.39 -18.04 6.85
N ALA A 8 29.00 -16.93 7.31
CA ALA A 8 29.87 -16.94 8.49
C ALA A 8 29.10 -17.39 9.75
N TYR A 9 27.88 -16.89 9.97
CA TYR A 9 27.05 -17.34 11.08
C TYR A 9 26.70 -18.83 10.99
N ARG A 10 26.35 -19.34 9.80
CA ARG A 10 26.06 -20.77 9.59
C ARG A 10 27.29 -21.64 9.82
N LEU A 11 28.45 -21.24 9.29
CA LEU A 11 29.72 -21.93 9.48
C LEU A 11 30.06 -22.02 10.98
N LEU A 12 30.04 -20.89 11.70
CA LEU A 12 30.31 -20.86 13.14
C LEU A 12 29.30 -21.67 13.96
N SER A 13 28.04 -21.73 13.52
CA SER A 13 26.99 -22.51 14.19
C SER A 13 27.12 -24.02 13.94
N SER A 14 27.80 -24.42 12.87
CA SER A 14 28.09 -25.82 12.52
C SER A 14 29.35 -26.39 13.19
N LEU A 15 30.11 -25.58 13.92
CA LEU A 15 31.30 -26.03 14.64
C LEU A 15 30.94 -27.06 15.73
N PRO A 16 31.86 -27.99 16.06
CA PRO A 16 31.70 -28.90 17.19
C PRO A 16 31.44 -28.14 18.50
N PRO A 17 30.68 -28.70 19.47
CA PRO A 17 30.28 -27.98 20.69
C PRO A 17 31.45 -27.31 21.44
N TRP A 18 32.58 -28.00 21.56
CA TRP A 18 33.78 -27.49 22.24
C TRP A 18 34.40 -26.24 21.61
N LEU A 19 34.22 -26.03 20.30
CA LEU A 19 34.60 -24.79 19.60
C LEU A 19 33.44 -23.79 19.60
N ARG A 20 32.24 -24.26 19.24
CA ARG A 20 31.05 -23.42 19.09
C ARG A 20 30.69 -22.68 20.37
N ASP A 21 30.89 -23.34 21.51
CA ASP A 21 30.51 -22.84 22.83
C ASP A 21 31.70 -22.11 23.51
N HIS A 22 32.81 -21.92 22.79
CA HIS A 22 33.94 -21.10 23.20
C HIS A 22 33.55 -19.60 23.12
N SER A 23 33.79 -18.84 24.19
CA SER A 23 33.29 -17.46 24.34
C SER A 23 33.60 -16.54 23.14
N PRO A 24 34.83 -16.47 22.61
CA PRO A 24 35.13 -15.73 21.37
C PRO A 24 34.26 -16.07 20.16
N ILE A 25 33.88 -17.35 19.99
CA ILE A 25 33.03 -17.80 18.88
C ILE A 25 31.57 -17.37 19.14
N ILE A 26 31.11 -17.47 20.39
CA ILE A 26 29.79 -16.95 20.80
C ILE A 26 29.71 -15.44 20.54
N ASP A 27 30.71 -14.67 20.98
CA ASP A 27 30.74 -13.21 20.81
C ASP A 27 30.73 -12.80 19.34
N LEU A 28 31.51 -13.50 18.50
CA LEU A 28 31.51 -13.27 17.06
C LEU A 28 30.16 -13.59 16.43
N ARG A 29 29.52 -14.71 16.81
CA ARG A 29 28.17 -15.06 16.33
C ARG A 29 27.13 -14.03 16.74
N ASN A 30 27.18 -13.54 17.98
CA ASN A 30 26.30 -12.48 18.49
C ASN A 30 26.48 -11.17 17.71
N LYS A 31 27.73 -10.76 17.45
CA LYS A 31 28.03 -9.59 16.62
C LYS A 31 27.50 -9.74 15.19
N LEU A 32 27.74 -10.88 14.54
CA LEU A 32 27.23 -11.16 13.20
C LEU A 32 25.70 -11.15 13.16
N ARG A 33 25.03 -11.72 14.18
CA ARG A 33 23.58 -11.68 14.30
C ARG A 33 23.06 -10.26 14.48
N HIS A 34 23.70 -9.47 15.35
CA HIS A 34 23.34 -8.07 15.56
C HIS A 34 23.48 -7.24 14.28
N TRP A 35 24.57 -7.41 13.53
CA TRP A 35 24.76 -6.73 12.25
C TRP A 35 23.71 -7.11 11.22
N GLU A 36 23.32 -8.39 11.19
CA GLU A 36 22.26 -8.87 10.30
C GLU A 36 20.89 -8.29 10.72
N MET A 37 20.61 -8.15 12.01
CA MET A 37 19.40 -7.47 12.48
C MET A 37 19.41 -6.00 12.06
N LEU A 38 20.45 -5.24 12.37
CA LEU A 38 20.59 -3.84 11.95
C LEU A 38 20.43 -3.69 10.44
N ARG A 39 20.98 -4.62 9.66
CA ARG A 39 20.84 -4.63 8.19
C ARG A 39 19.41 -4.91 7.72
N ARG A 40 18.65 -5.73 8.45
CA ARG A 40 17.26 -6.08 8.11
C ARG A 40 16.25 -5.04 8.58
N THR A 41 16.55 -4.37 9.69
CA THR A 41 15.69 -3.36 10.32
C THR A 41 16.08 -1.94 9.96
N ARG A 42 17.09 -1.75 9.11
CA ARG A 42 17.45 -0.42 8.60
C ARG A 42 16.30 0.15 7.78
N ASP A 43 16.14 1.46 7.84
CA ASP A 43 15.15 2.17 7.06
C ASP A 43 15.31 1.87 5.56
N LEU A 44 14.16 1.77 4.87
CA LEU A 44 14.14 1.59 3.41
C LEU A 44 14.75 2.83 2.73
N ILE A 45 14.45 4.02 3.26
CA ILE A 45 15.01 5.30 2.86
C ILE A 45 15.63 5.97 4.10
N PRO A 46 16.97 6.04 4.21
CA PRO A 46 17.64 6.55 5.42
C PRO A 46 17.38 8.04 5.71
N ALA A 47 17.16 8.85 4.66
CA ALA A 47 16.92 10.27 4.77
C ALA A 47 15.84 10.70 3.76
N PRO A 48 14.55 10.48 4.06
CA PRO A 48 13.45 10.90 3.20
C PRO A 48 13.45 12.42 2.99
N VAL A 49 13.16 12.87 1.77
CA VAL A 49 13.14 14.30 1.42
C VAL A 49 12.15 15.06 2.30
N TYR A 50 10.96 14.49 2.51
CA TYR A 50 9.89 15.10 3.28
C TYR A 50 9.80 14.60 4.73
N LYS A 51 10.92 14.17 5.34
CA LYS A 51 10.93 13.54 6.68
C LYS A 51 10.14 14.32 7.74
N ASP A 52 10.32 15.64 7.81
CA ASP A 52 9.66 16.47 8.82
C ASP A 52 8.15 16.59 8.54
N SER A 53 7.75 16.76 7.28
CA SER A 53 6.35 16.80 6.88
C SER A 53 5.62 15.48 7.09
N ILE A 54 6.30 14.35 6.86
CA ILE A 54 5.77 13.02 7.20
C ILE A 54 5.56 12.93 8.72
N LYS A 55 6.56 13.31 9.52
CA LYS A 55 6.45 13.26 10.98
C LYS A 55 5.34 14.18 11.53
N ASN A 56 5.13 15.33 10.93
CA ASN A 56 4.13 16.31 11.36
C ASN A 56 2.71 15.98 10.88
N GLY A 57 2.56 15.03 9.94
CA GLY A 57 1.26 14.69 9.38
C GLY A 57 0.76 15.70 8.34
N ASP A 58 1.67 16.41 7.66
CA ASP A 58 1.32 17.54 6.78
C ASP A 58 0.56 17.12 5.52
N PHE A 59 0.72 15.86 5.08
CA PHE A 59 0.09 15.34 3.88
C PHE A 59 -1.24 14.67 4.20
N LYS A 60 -2.26 14.94 3.39
CA LYS A 60 -3.55 14.24 3.44
C LYS A 60 -3.61 13.16 2.37
N ILE A 61 -3.84 11.92 2.78
CA ILE A 61 -3.95 10.77 1.88
C ILE A 61 -5.42 10.39 1.75
N VAL A 62 -5.94 10.27 0.54
CA VAL A 62 -7.32 9.85 0.30
C VAL A 62 -7.31 8.47 -0.34
N PHE A 63 -7.94 7.52 0.34
CA PHE A 63 -8.20 6.18 -0.18
C PHE A 63 -9.56 6.17 -0.86
N ILE A 64 -9.62 5.60 -2.06
CA ILE A 64 -10.84 5.38 -2.83
C ILE A 64 -11.11 3.88 -2.84
N SER A 65 -12.33 3.48 -2.49
CA SER A 65 -12.68 2.07 -2.58
C SER A 65 -14.14 1.82 -2.94
N PRO A 66 -14.43 0.96 -3.94
CA PRO A 66 -15.75 0.42 -4.11
C PRO A 66 -16.09 -0.56 -2.98
N ILE A 67 -17.35 -0.62 -2.60
CA ILE A 67 -17.87 -1.61 -1.65
C ILE A 67 -19.25 -2.09 -2.10
N TYR A 68 -19.53 -3.37 -1.90
CA TYR A 68 -20.88 -3.92 -2.09
C TYR A 68 -21.03 -5.22 -1.31
N ASN A 69 -21.91 -5.23 -0.32
CA ASN A 69 -22.22 -6.40 0.50
C ASN A 69 -20.98 -7.20 0.96
N SER A 70 -19.92 -6.48 1.31
CA SER A 70 -18.64 -7.05 1.74
C SER A 70 -18.25 -6.55 3.12
N PHE A 71 -17.45 -7.36 3.81
CA PHE A 71 -16.85 -6.96 5.08
C PHE A 71 -15.77 -5.89 4.82
N PRO A 72 -15.84 -4.70 5.43
CA PRO A 72 -14.94 -3.59 5.14
C PRO A 72 -13.58 -3.77 5.84
N LEU A 73 -12.80 -4.78 5.43
CA LEU A 73 -11.46 -5.05 5.98
C LEU A 73 -10.53 -3.85 5.82
N LEU A 74 -10.63 -3.14 4.70
CA LEU A 74 -9.87 -1.94 4.42
C LEU A 74 -10.06 -0.87 5.52
N ALA A 75 -11.29 -0.68 6.01
CA ALA A 75 -11.57 0.29 7.07
C ALA A 75 -10.75 -0.02 8.34
N LEU A 76 -10.74 -1.28 8.76
CA LEU A 76 -9.98 -1.72 9.94
C LEU A 76 -8.47 -1.57 9.71
N SER A 77 -7.99 -1.90 8.51
CA SER A 77 -6.59 -1.72 8.12
C SER A 77 -6.14 -0.25 8.18
N LEU A 78 -7.01 0.68 7.74
CA LEU A 78 -6.70 2.10 7.75
C LEU A 78 -6.75 2.71 9.16
N MET A 79 -7.70 2.29 10.00
CA MET A 79 -7.77 2.68 11.42
C MET A 79 -6.44 2.43 12.17
N GLU A 80 -5.76 1.33 11.82
CA GLU A 80 -4.49 0.92 12.42
C GLU A 80 -3.24 1.55 11.78
N GLN A 81 -3.37 2.43 10.77
CA GLN A 81 -2.22 3.10 10.19
C GLN A 81 -1.48 3.94 11.22
N THR A 82 -0.14 3.92 11.19
CA THR A 82 0.71 4.76 12.05
C THR A 82 0.58 6.23 11.68
N TYR A 83 0.51 6.53 10.39
CA TYR A 83 0.17 7.85 9.87
C TYR A 83 -1.33 8.14 10.02
N LYS A 84 -1.70 9.31 10.56
CA LYS A 84 -3.09 9.58 10.97
C LYS A 84 -3.89 10.50 10.03
N ASN A 85 -3.23 11.32 9.21
CA ASN A 85 -3.91 12.25 8.31
C ASN A 85 -4.31 11.58 7.00
N TRP A 86 -5.37 10.78 7.05
CA TRP A 86 -5.95 10.12 5.89
C TRP A 86 -7.48 10.22 5.90
N GLU A 87 -8.09 10.00 4.75
CA GLU A 87 -9.53 9.86 4.53
C GLU A 87 -9.78 8.61 3.70
N LEU A 88 -10.89 7.91 3.97
CA LEU A 88 -11.38 6.82 3.13
C LEU A 88 -12.74 7.23 2.57
N LEU A 89 -12.85 7.23 1.25
CA LEU A 89 -14.12 7.36 0.54
C LEU A 89 -14.53 5.99 0.01
N PHE A 90 -15.52 5.41 0.68
CA PHE A 90 -16.24 4.27 0.13
C PHE A 90 -17.31 4.75 -0.84
N VAL A 91 -17.42 4.08 -1.99
CA VAL A 91 -18.57 4.23 -2.89
C VAL A 91 -19.28 2.88 -3.00
N HIS A 92 -20.49 2.83 -2.46
CA HIS A 92 -21.33 1.66 -2.52
C HIS A 92 -21.97 1.54 -3.89
N ASP A 93 -21.73 0.39 -4.53
CA ASP A 93 -22.33 0.08 -5.84
C ASP A 93 -23.76 -0.41 -5.59
N GLY A 94 -24.72 0.52 -5.65
CA GLY A 94 -26.15 0.37 -5.36
C GLY A 94 -26.57 1.05 -4.05
N PRO A 95 -27.88 1.06 -3.73
CA PRO A 95 -28.36 1.45 -2.41
C PRO A 95 -27.72 0.58 -1.33
N ALA A 96 -27.39 1.13 -0.15
CA ALA A 96 -26.74 0.37 0.93
C ALA A 96 -27.72 -0.19 1.98
N ASP A 97 -29.00 -0.30 1.63
CA ASP A 97 -30.04 -0.89 2.48
C ASP A 97 -29.68 -2.33 2.91
N ASP A 98 -28.99 -3.06 2.03
CA ASP A 98 -28.54 -4.44 2.22
C ASP A 98 -27.16 -4.58 2.84
N LEU A 99 -26.40 -3.48 3.00
CA LEU A 99 -25.12 -3.51 3.68
C LEU A 99 -25.30 -4.01 5.12
N GLU A 100 -24.53 -5.02 5.51
CA GLU A 100 -24.68 -5.64 6.82
C GLU A 100 -24.49 -4.62 7.95
N GLU A 101 -25.28 -4.73 9.02
CA GLU A 101 -25.21 -3.84 10.18
C GLU A 101 -23.80 -3.79 10.80
N ILE A 102 -23.05 -4.90 10.72
CA ILE A 102 -21.64 -4.92 11.16
C ILE A 102 -20.75 -4.03 10.29
N ALA A 103 -20.95 -4.02 8.98
CA ALA A 103 -20.19 -3.16 8.07
C ALA A 103 -20.53 -1.68 8.31
N LYS A 104 -21.82 -1.35 8.45
CA LYS A 104 -22.29 0.00 8.84
C LYS A 104 -21.66 0.44 10.17
N ALA A 105 -21.65 -0.45 11.16
CA ALA A 105 -21.06 -0.17 12.47
C ALA A 105 -19.55 0.01 12.41
N ILE A 106 -18.82 -0.72 11.56
CA ILE A 106 -17.38 -0.52 11.35
C ILE A 106 -17.11 0.83 10.69
N ILE A 107 -17.83 1.16 9.61
CA ILE A 107 -17.68 2.43 8.90
C ILE A 107 -17.93 3.61 9.84
N ALA A 108 -18.98 3.54 10.66
CA ALA A 108 -19.33 4.60 11.60
C ALA A 108 -18.36 4.77 12.80
N ARG A 109 -17.34 3.91 12.96
CA ARG A 109 -16.39 4.01 14.09
C ARG A 109 -15.35 5.10 13.93
N ASP A 110 -15.09 5.56 12.72
CA ASP A 110 -14.01 6.50 12.42
C ASP A 110 -14.51 7.60 11.48
N ASP A 111 -14.40 8.85 11.92
CA ASP A 111 -14.91 10.03 11.22
C ASP A 111 -14.15 10.35 9.93
N ARG A 112 -12.99 9.72 9.73
CA ARG A 112 -12.21 9.80 8.49
C ARG A 112 -12.79 8.92 7.38
N ILE A 113 -13.79 8.09 7.68
CA ILE A 113 -14.44 7.22 6.70
C ILE A 113 -15.75 7.87 6.26
N SER A 114 -15.84 8.17 4.97
CA SER A 114 -17.04 8.67 4.32
C SER A 114 -17.56 7.66 3.30
N PHE A 115 -18.84 7.82 2.94
CA PHE A 115 -19.57 6.85 2.17
C PHE A 115 -20.55 7.54 1.22
N ILE A 116 -20.57 7.13 -0.05
CA ILE A 116 -21.53 7.54 -1.08
C ILE A 116 -22.24 6.30 -1.59
N GLU A 117 -23.53 6.39 -1.87
CA GLU A 117 -24.32 5.30 -2.46
C GLU A 117 -24.70 5.66 -3.90
N THR A 118 -24.58 4.71 -4.82
CA THR A 118 -25.14 4.88 -6.16
C THR A 118 -26.62 4.48 -6.17
N ALA A 119 -27.41 5.11 -7.04
CA ALA A 119 -28.85 4.82 -7.12
C ALA A 119 -29.15 3.37 -7.56
N GLU A 120 -28.27 2.79 -8.39
CA GLU A 120 -28.41 1.44 -8.95
C GLU A 120 -27.04 0.75 -9.03
N ARG A 121 -27.09 -0.59 -9.10
CA ARG A 121 -25.92 -1.46 -9.29
C ARG A 121 -25.37 -1.33 -10.71
N ALA A 122 -24.11 -0.92 -10.84
CA ALA A 122 -23.39 -0.94 -12.11
C ALA A 122 -23.00 -2.36 -12.55
N ASN A 123 -22.69 -3.24 -11.59
CA ASN A 123 -22.27 -4.63 -11.86
C ASN A 123 -21.03 -4.73 -12.76
N ASP A 124 -20.09 -3.79 -12.61
CA ASP A 124 -18.87 -3.70 -13.40
C ASP A 124 -17.62 -3.79 -12.50
N TRP A 125 -17.61 -4.72 -11.54
CA TRP A 125 -16.47 -4.94 -10.64
C TRP A 125 -15.98 -3.67 -9.89
N GLY A 126 -16.91 -2.74 -9.66
CA GLY A 126 -16.66 -1.49 -8.94
C GLY A 126 -15.96 -0.42 -9.78
N HIS A 127 -15.91 -0.54 -11.11
CA HIS A 127 -15.31 0.48 -11.97
C HIS A 127 -16.12 1.78 -11.96
N THR A 128 -17.45 1.71 -12.10
CA THR A 128 -18.34 2.88 -11.99
C THR A 128 -18.22 3.58 -10.62
N PRO A 129 -18.27 2.87 -9.48
CA PRO A 129 -18.00 3.49 -8.17
C PRO A 129 -16.63 4.19 -8.06
N ARG A 130 -15.56 3.62 -8.63
CA ARG A 130 -14.25 4.27 -8.67
C ARG A 130 -14.32 5.57 -9.48
N GLN A 131 -14.96 5.56 -10.65
CA GLN A 131 -15.15 6.78 -11.46
C GLN A 131 -15.89 7.87 -10.68
N ILE A 132 -16.97 7.53 -9.98
CA ILE A 132 -17.71 8.47 -9.12
C ILE A 132 -16.81 9.07 -8.04
N ALA A 133 -15.98 8.25 -7.39
CA ALA A 133 -15.04 8.74 -6.38
C ALA A 133 -13.98 9.71 -6.96
N PHE A 134 -13.49 9.45 -8.17
CA PHE A 134 -12.57 10.37 -8.85
C PHE A 134 -13.22 11.73 -9.15
N GLU A 135 -14.48 11.73 -9.60
CA GLU A 135 -15.24 12.98 -9.80
C GLU A 135 -15.46 13.72 -8.48
N GLU A 136 -15.90 13.01 -7.43
CA GLU A 136 -16.11 13.60 -6.10
C GLU A 136 -14.83 14.27 -5.56
N ILE A 137 -13.69 13.60 -5.67
CA ILE A 137 -12.39 14.14 -5.22
C ILE A 137 -11.98 15.35 -6.07
N ARG A 138 -12.23 15.32 -7.37
CA ARG A 138 -11.96 16.45 -8.27
C ARG A 138 -12.79 17.67 -7.88
N GLU A 139 -14.06 17.48 -7.54
CA GLU A 139 -14.96 18.56 -7.09
C GLU A 139 -14.55 19.13 -5.72
N ARG A 140 -14.18 18.25 -4.78
CA ARG A 140 -13.70 18.66 -3.45
C ARG A 140 -12.35 19.38 -3.50
N GLY A 141 -11.48 19.03 -4.44
CA GLY A 141 -10.11 19.52 -4.51
C GLY A 141 -9.26 19.13 -3.29
N MET A 142 -9.54 17.95 -2.71
CA MET A 142 -8.97 17.53 -1.42
C MET A 142 -7.93 16.41 -1.58
N GLY A 143 -6.89 16.45 -0.74
CA GLY A 143 -5.88 15.40 -0.61
C GLY A 143 -4.62 15.65 -1.44
N ASP A 144 -3.46 15.38 -0.85
CA ASP A 144 -2.15 15.45 -1.51
C ASP A 144 -1.83 14.19 -2.32
N PHE A 145 -2.32 13.04 -1.84
CA PHE A 145 -2.11 11.73 -2.46
C PHE A 145 -3.41 10.92 -2.54
N LEU A 146 -3.54 10.13 -3.61
CA LEU A 146 -4.63 9.18 -3.83
C LEU A 146 -4.11 7.74 -3.85
N VAL A 147 -4.89 6.85 -3.25
CA VAL A 147 -4.72 5.39 -3.32
C VAL A 147 -6.05 4.78 -3.72
N VAL A 148 -6.08 4.03 -4.83
CA VAL A 148 -7.27 3.29 -5.26
C VAL A 148 -7.11 1.85 -4.80
N THR A 149 -8.12 1.27 -4.15
CA THR A 149 -8.03 -0.10 -3.61
C THR A 149 -9.41 -0.71 -3.39
N ASN A 150 -9.49 -1.96 -2.93
CA ASN A 150 -10.74 -2.69 -2.72
C ASN A 150 -11.09 -2.81 -1.23
N SER A 151 -12.39 -2.92 -0.93
CA SER A 151 -12.91 -2.93 0.44
C SER A 151 -12.43 -4.12 1.29
N ASP A 152 -12.03 -5.20 0.64
CA ASP A 152 -11.52 -6.46 1.17
C ASP A 152 -9.98 -6.54 1.22
N ASN A 153 -9.29 -5.48 0.80
CA ASN A 153 -7.84 -5.43 0.85
C ASN A 153 -7.31 -5.02 2.23
N TYR A 154 -6.04 -5.33 2.47
CA TYR A 154 -5.32 -4.94 3.68
C TYR A 154 -4.01 -4.22 3.36
N HIS A 155 -3.86 -3.02 3.90
CA HIS A 155 -2.62 -2.25 3.94
C HIS A 155 -1.96 -2.42 5.30
N VAL A 156 -0.67 -2.77 5.34
CA VAL A 156 0.04 -2.97 6.62
C VAL A 156 0.08 -1.66 7.42
N PRO A 157 0.19 -1.68 8.77
CA PRO A 157 0.08 -0.46 9.59
C PRO A 157 1.05 0.68 9.21
N GLY A 158 2.21 0.35 8.66
CA GLY A 158 3.20 1.33 8.19
C GLY A 158 3.10 1.69 6.72
N TYR A 159 2.04 1.28 6.00
CA TYR A 159 1.91 1.48 4.55
C TYR A 159 2.09 2.97 4.19
N ILE A 160 1.30 3.86 4.79
CA ILE A 160 1.32 5.28 4.41
C ILE A 160 2.71 5.90 4.60
N GLU A 161 3.33 5.71 5.77
CA GLU A 161 4.67 6.27 6.03
C GLU A 161 5.70 5.73 5.05
N LYS A 162 5.70 4.41 4.78
CA LYS A 162 6.68 3.79 3.89
C LYS A 162 6.50 4.19 2.43
N MET A 163 5.28 4.47 2.00
CA MET A 163 5.01 5.04 0.69
C MET A 163 5.50 6.50 0.61
N LEU A 164 5.14 7.33 1.60
CA LEU A 164 5.56 8.74 1.67
C LEU A 164 7.08 8.92 1.71
N GLU A 165 7.80 8.04 2.41
CA GLU A 165 9.27 8.06 2.51
C GLU A 165 9.97 7.98 1.14
N HIS A 166 9.30 7.47 0.11
CA HIS A 166 9.84 7.32 -1.25
C HIS A 166 9.45 8.45 -2.20
N PHE A 167 8.68 9.44 -1.75
CA PHE A 167 8.42 10.64 -2.54
C PHE A 167 9.57 11.65 -2.40
N ASP A 168 9.91 12.23 -3.55
CA ASP A 168 10.76 13.40 -3.72
C ASP A 168 10.02 14.40 -4.65
N ASP A 169 10.67 15.52 -4.98
CA ASP A 169 10.05 16.56 -5.83
C ASP A 169 9.75 16.06 -7.26
N ASP A 170 10.43 15.01 -7.72
CA ASP A 170 10.27 14.43 -9.05
C ASP A 170 9.39 13.15 -9.06
N ALA A 171 9.03 12.63 -7.89
CA ALA A 171 8.21 11.44 -7.76
C ALA A 171 6.73 11.80 -7.87
N HIS A 172 6.05 11.21 -8.84
CA HIS A 172 4.61 11.42 -9.07
C HIS A 172 3.76 10.26 -8.54
N ALA A 173 4.32 9.05 -8.51
CA ALA A 173 3.70 7.90 -7.87
C ALA A 173 4.74 6.95 -7.27
N VAL A 174 4.33 6.22 -6.25
CA VAL A 174 5.12 5.23 -5.52
C VAL A 174 4.33 3.94 -5.51
N TYR A 175 5.01 2.81 -5.70
CA TYR A 175 4.37 1.49 -5.65
C TYR A 175 5.16 0.48 -4.84
N CYS A 176 4.47 -0.44 -4.16
CA CYS A 176 5.06 -1.47 -3.30
C CYS A 176 4.88 -2.89 -3.84
N ASP A 177 5.50 -3.87 -3.20
CA ASP A 177 5.24 -5.29 -3.44
C ASP A 177 3.96 -5.74 -2.70
N MET A 178 3.40 -6.88 -3.09
CA MET A 178 2.13 -7.38 -2.53
C MET A 178 2.12 -8.87 -2.22
N ILE A 179 1.19 -9.29 -1.36
CA ILE A 179 0.72 -10.68 -1.26
C ILE A 179 -0.64 -10.76 -1.95
N HIS A 180 -0.90 -11.83 -2.69
CA HIS A 180 -2.18 -11.99 -3.38
C HIS A 180 -2.70 -13.43 -3.24
N GLU A 181 -4.00 -13.58 -2.99
CA GLU A 181 -4.65 -14.88 -2.94
C GLU A 181 -4.48 -15.74 -4.21
N TYR A 182 -4.57 -15.13 -5.41
CA TYR A 182 -4.42 -15.83 -6.69
C TYR A 182 -3.05 -16.48 -6.86
N TYR A 183 -2.03 -15.90 -6.23
CA TYR A 183 -0.68 -16.45 -6.22
C TYR A 183 -0.41 -17.33 -5.00
N SER A 184 -1.47 -17.89 -4.39
CA SER A 184 -1.41 -18.74 -3.19
C SER A 184 -0.77 -18.04 -2.00
N TRP A 185 -1.13 -16.78 -1.77
CA TRP A 185 -0.61 -15.94 -0.68
C TRP A 185 0.91 -15.77 -0.70
N ARG A 186 1.53 -15.92 -1.88
CA ARG A 186 2.97 -15.69 -2.06
C ARG A 186 3.24 -14.20 -2.20
N ASN A 187 4.43 -13.81 -1.77
CA ASN A 187 4.95 -12.49 -2.09
C ASN A 187 5.14 -12.37 -3.62
N LEU A 188 4.45 -11.41 -4.22
CA LEU A 188 4.63 -10.98 -5.59
C LEU A 188 5.53 -9.75 -5.61
N GLU A 189 6.67 -9.87 -6.29
CA GLU A 189 7.49 -8.71 -6.62
C GLU A 189 6.82 -7.93 -7.75
N THR A 190 6.33 -6.73 -7.46
CA THR A 190 5.51 -5.97 -8.41
C THR A 190 6.36 -5.35 -9.52
N ARG A 191 5.80 -5.29 -10.72
CA ARG A 191 6.43 -4.69 -11.89
C ARG A 191 5.41 -3.84 -12.62
N LEU A 192 5.89 -2.78 -13.27
CA LEU A 192 5.06 -1.92 -14.13
C LEU A 192 4.77 -2.63 -15.46
N GLU A 193 4.09 -3.78 -15.35
CA GLU A 193 3.72 -4.68 -16.42
C GLU A 193 2.33 -5.24 -16.13
N TYR A 194 1.53 -5.47 -17.17
CA TYR A 194 0.23 -6.13 -17.06
C TYR A 194 0.34 -7.45 -16.27
N SER A 195 -0.61 -7.69 -15.36
CA SER A 195 -0.66 -8.86 -14.45
C SER A 195 0.46 -8.93 -13.38
N PHE A 196 1.27 -7.89 -13.19
CA PHE A 196 2.33 -7.86 -12.16
C PHE A 196 2.15 -6.77 -11.11
N ILE A 197 1.01 -6.08 -11.10
CA ILE A 197 0.72 -5.00 -10.17
C ILE A 197 -0.79 -4.80 -10.06
N ASP A 198 -1.24 -4.45 -8.86
CA ASP A 198 -2.62 -4.08 -8.53
C ASP A 198 -2.69 -2.56 -8.26
N CYS A 199 -3.86 -1.95 -8.46
CA CYS A 199 -4.03 -0.52 -8.19
C CYS A 199 -3.79 -0.17 -6.71
N GLY A 200 -4.11 -1.08 -5.79
CA GLY A 200 -3.86 -0.96 -4.34
C GLY A 200 -2.38 -0.90 -3.95
N CYS A 201 -1.49 -1.34 -4.84
CA CYS A 201 -0.05 -1.20 -4.62
C CYS A 201 0.44 0.25 -4.75
N VAL A 202 -0.37 1.16 -5.31
CA VAL A 202 0.09 2.46 -5.81
C VAL A 202 -0.47 3.62 -4.98
N MET A 203 0.41 4.49 -4.53
CA MET A 203 0.09 5.82 -4.03
C MET A 203 0.56 6.85 -5.06
N ALA A 204 -0.31 7.73 -5.52
CA ALA A 204 0.03 8.75 -6.51
C ALA A 204 -0.30 10.14 -5.99
N ARG A 205 0.44 11.17 -6.42
CA ARG A 205 0.06 12.57 -6.17
C ARG A 205 -1.34 12.80 -6.75
N SER A 206 -2.23 13.46 -6.00
CA SER A 206 -3.63 13.61 -6.40
C SER A 206 -3.77 14.25 -7.77
N GLU A 207 -2.98 15.28 -8.08
CA GLU A 207 -2.98 15.90 -9.41
C GLU A 207 -2.68 14.89 -10.54
N THR A 208 -1.71 14.00 -10.31
CA THR A 208 -1.32 12.99 -11.31
C THR A 208 -2.40 11.92 -11.44
N ALA A 209 -2.90 11.41 -10.31
CA ALA A 209 -3.98 10.44 -10.29
C ALA A 209 -5.25 10.97 -10.96
N LEU A 210 -5.68 12.19 -10.63
CA LEU A 210 -6.89 12.82 -11.22
C LEU A 210 -6.74 13.13 -12.71
N LYS A 211 -5.52 13.38 -13.20
CA LYS A 211 -5.22 13.50 -14.63
C LYS A 211 -5.26 12.15 -15.35
N ALA A 212 -4.77 11.10 -14.71
CA ALA A 212 -4.86 9.74 -15.24
C ALA A 212 -6.33 9.27 -15.27
N GLY A 213 -7.05 9.37 -14.16
CA GLY A 213 -8.45 8.97 -14.03
C GLY A 213 -8.66 7.46 -14.07
N TRP A 214 -9.89 7.01 -13.84
CA TRP A 214 -10.30 5.62 -13.99
C TRP A 214 -11.09 5.43 -15.29
N ASN A 215 -10.41 5.13 -16.39
CA ASN A 215 -11.01 5.20 -17.74
C ASN A 215 -11.38 3.85 -18.35
N ASP A 216 -11.23 2.75 -17.61
CA ASP A 216 -11.41 1.40 -18.14
C ASP A 216 -12.27 0.55 -17.20
N ASN A 217 -13.32 -0.04 -17.79
CA ASN A 217 -14.27 -0.88 -17.08
C ASN A 217 -14.14 -2.36 -17.51
N THR A 218 -12.98 -2.74 -18.04
CA THR A 218 -12.66 -4.13 -18.38
C THR A 218 -11.93 -4.79 -17.22
N TYR A 219 -11.72 -6.10 -17.32
CA TYR A 219 -10.92 -6.87 -16.37
C TYR A 219 -9.49 -6.33 -16.18
N GLU A 220 -8.99 -5.48 -17.09
CA GLU A 220 -7.65 -4.90 -17.05
C GLU A 220 -7.61 -3.54 -16.35
N GLY A 221 -8.72 -3.08 -15.75
CA GLY A 221 -8.86 -1.73 -15.21
C GLY A 221 -7.71 -1.29 -14.28
N ASP A 222 -7.23 -2.18 -13.41
CA ASP A 222 -6.10 -1.89 -12.52
C ASP A 222 -4.83 -1.56 -13.29
N TRP A 223 -4.48 -2.39 -14.27
CA TRP A 223 -3.33 -2.15 -15.13
C TRP A 223 -3.51 -0.90 -15.97
N LYS A 224 -4.72 -0.67 -16.51
CA LYS A 224 -4.98 0.50 -17.34
C LYS A 224 -4.82 1.80 -16.57
N TYR A 225 -5.26 1.86 -15.30
CA TYR A 225 -5.00 3.00 -14.43
C TYR A 225 -3.50 3.24 -14.24
N ILE A 226 -2.71 2.18 -14.04
CA ILE A 226 -1.26 2.27 -13.87
C ILE A 226 -0.57 2.70 -15.16
N ALA A 227 -1.01 2.19 -16.31
CA ALA A 227 -0.55 2.62 -17.62
C ALA A 227 -0.86 4.11 -17.85
N ASP A 228 -2.05 4.57 -17.47
CA ASP A 228 -2.45 5.98 -17.59
C ASP A 228 -1.62 6.89 -16.67
N LEU A 229 -1.28 6.45 -15.45
CA LEU A 229 -0.30 7.14 -14.60
C LEU A 229 1.05 7.27 -15.31
N ILE A 230 1.53 6.19 -15.94
CA ILE A 230 2.79 6.19 -16.69
C ILE A 230 2.72 7.15 -17.88
N ASP A 231 1.62 7.20 -18.61
CA ASP A 231 1.45 8.12 -19.74
C ASP A 231 1.44 9.58 -19.28
N VAL A 232 0.90 9.87 -18.08
CA VAL A 232 0.84 11.23 -17.52
C VAL A 232 2.20 11.73 -17.02
N CYS A 233 2.97 10.91 -16.30
CA CYS A 233 4.19 11.37 -15.62
C CYS A 233 5.50 10.73 -16.11
N GLY A 234 5.41 9.69 -16.93
CA GLY A 234 6.53 8.88 -17.38
C GLY A 234 7.05 7.93 -16.30
N THR A 235 7.55 6.77 -16.73
CA THR A 235 8.01 5.70 -15.85
C THR A 235 9.11 6.14 -14.88
N GLN A 236 9.96 7.09 -15.28
CA GLN A 236 11.03 7.65 -14.44
C GLN A 236 10.52 8.47 -13.25
N ALA A 237 9.24 8.88 -13.23
CA ALA A 237 8.61 9.56 -12.11
C ALA A 237 7.95 8.59 -11.12
N LEU A 238 7.96 7.28 -11.41
CA LEU A 238 7.48 6.25 -10.49
C LEU A 238 8.65 5.73 -9.63
N ARG A 239 8.41 5.51 -8.34
CA ARG A 239 9.40 4.94 -7.41
C ARG A 239 8.90 3.62 -6.83
N LYS A 240 9.78 2.62 -6.78
CA LYS A 240 9.45 1.32 -6.18
C LYS A 240 9.89 1.26 -4.72
N VAL A 241 8.95 0.97 -3.83
CA VAL A 241 9.22 0.49 -2.47
C VAL A 241 9.50 -1.00 -2.54
N ARG A 242 10.73 -1.41 -2.21
CA ARG A 242 11.12 -2.84 -2.18
C ARG A 242 10.71 -3.51 -0.88
N ALA A 243 9.42 -3.45 -0.57
CA ALA A 243 8.79 -4.07 0.59
C ALA A 243 7.34 -4.45 0.27
N THR A 244 6.91 -5.55 0.89
CA THR A 244 5.52 -6.03 0.84
C THR A 244 4.68 -5.24 1.82
N LEU A 245 3.84 -4.32 1.33
CA LEU A 245 3.04 -3.43 2.18
C LEU A 245 1.53 -3.57 1.96
N PHE A 246 1.13 -4.42 1.01
CA PHE A 246 -0.24 -4.59 0.58
C PHE A 246 -0.60 -6.07 0.44
N ILE A 247 -1.83 -6.42 0.80
CA ILE A 247 -2.39 -7.76 0.68
C ILE A 247 -3.70 -7.65 -0.10
N HIS A 248 -3.75 -8.28 -1.27
CA HIS A 248 -4.94 -8.46 -2.07
C HIS A 248 -5.59 -9.80 -1.71
N SER A 249 -6.78 -9.72 -1.11
CA SER A 249 -7.57 -10.89 -0.74
C SER A 249 -8.51 -11.32 -1.85
#